data_AF-A0A973SKP6-F1
#
_entry.id   AF-A0A973SKP6-F1
#
_cell.length_a   1.000
_cell.length_b   1.000
_cell.length_c   1.000
_cell.angle_alpha   90.00
_cell.angle_beta   90.00
_cell.angle_gamma   90.00
#
_symmetry.space_group_name_H-M   'P 1'
#
loop_
_entity.id
_entity.type
_entity.pdbx_description
1 polymer ?
#
loop_
_entity_poly.entity_id
_entity_poly.type
_entity_poly.pdbx_seq_one_letter_code
_entity_poly.pdbx_strand_id
1 'polypeptide(L)'
;GGFGFGLRDFWQQHPTRLDIRNAATDLATATLWLHSPSAPPMDLRFWHDGLGQDTHDHQLRGLEITYEDHEPGFGTPYGIARTHELHLDVLDGPPGAEALQPPGLLTVEPSRLRDAGVFGVWGLPDPENQDIEDRLDFLFDFYAGQREQRRWYGFWDYGDVMHTYDADRHAWRYDVGGYAWDNSELSPDLWLWYQYLRTGRAGVFRFAEAMTRHTGEVDVYHLGPWKGLGSRHNVQHWGCSCKQLRISGAIYRRFFHYLTADERTGDLLDELDEGAHAAVDPLRKVRADGPWLGLGTDWGALAAAWLTRWERHGDTAARDRLLETMAAIAKLPHGFLTGEVRPDFTAGHEEVRVSHLSAVFGLAEICAELIDLDLGVPGFEEAWLEYCRRYLTDPELEGVSLVQAHSRLAAYAAARTGDAGLAAVAWRRFDVDEGDRLNTNPLQREPDWRVTRVSGPAVPMTVDEAPFVSTNDAAQYALAAIQNLALIAHWRRR
;
A
#
# COMPACT_ATOMS: atom_id res chain seq x y z
N GLY A 1 -41.93 -10.64 -17.12
CA GLY A 1 -40.65 -10.09 -16.68
C GLY A 1 -40.02 -10.92 -15.59
N GLY A 2 -38.82 -10.53 -15.19
CA GLY A 2 -38.03 -11.16 -14.13
C GLY A 2 -36.86 -10.28 -13.75
N PHE A 3 -35.94 -10.85 -12.97
CA PHE A 3 -34.74 -10.15 -12.52
C PHE A 3 -33.48 -10.90 -12.99
N GLY A 4 -32.51 -10.15 -13.50
CA GLY A 4 -31.11 -10.58 -13.56
C GLY A 4 -30.42 -10.12 -12.28
N PHE A 5 -29.56 -10.93 -11.68
CA PHE A 5 -28.82 -10.53 -10.49
C PHE A 5 -27.51 -11.30 -10.39
N GLY A 6 -26.51 -10.65 -9.80
CA GLY A 6 -25.18 -11.22 -9.70
C GLY A 6 -24.33 -10.53 -8.65
N LEU A 7 -23.20 -11.15 -8.35
CA LEU A 7 -22.14 -10.59 -7.53
C LEU A 7 -20.90 -10.53 -8.42
N ARG A 8 -20.32 -9.34 -8.51
CA ARG A 8 -19.06 -9.14 -9.22
C ARG A 8 -17.99 -10.03 -8.59
N ASP A 9 -17.15 -10.65 -9.42
CA ASP A 9 -16.06 -11.53 -9.00
C ASP A 9 -16.53 -12.72 -8.13
N PHE A 10 -17.75 -13.24 -8.38
CA PHE A 10 -18.46 -14.25 -7.57
C PHE A 10 -17.57 -15.39 -7.05
N TRP A 11 -16.82 -16.07 -7.92
CA TRP A 11 -16.01 -17.23 -7.51
C TRP A 11 -14.69 -16.83 -6.84
N GLN A 12 -14.18 -15.64 -7.14
CA GLN A 12 -12.95 -15.11 -6.53
C GLN A 12 -13.20 -14.70 -5.07
N GLN A 13 -14.46 -14.42 -4.71
CA GLN A 13 -14.89 -14.05 -3.35
C GLN A 13 -15.51 -15.24 -2.57
N HIS A 14 -15.17 -16.48 -2.93
CA HIS A 14 -15.75 -17.68 -2.33
C HIS A 14 -15.65 -17.68 -0.78
N PRO A 15 -16.60 -18.34 -0.06
CA PRO A 15 -17.61 -19.26 -0.54
C PRO A 15 -18.96 -18.58 -0.83
N THR A 16 -19.23 -18.25 -2.09
CA THR A 16 -20.48 -17.62 -2.54
C THR A 16 -21.47 -18.68 -3.05
N ARG A 17 -22.77 -18.34 -3.06
CA ARG A 17 -23.82 -19.25 -3.55
C ARG A 17 -25.00 -18.50 -4.15
N LEU A 18 -25.62 -19.10 -5.16
CA LEU A 18 -26.90 -18.67 -5.73
C LEU A 18 -27.96 -19.76 -5.50
N ASP A 19 -29.11 -19.36 -4.95
CA ASP A 19 -30.27 -20.22 -4.75
C ASP A 19 -31.49 -19.68 -5.49
N ILE A 20 -32.21 -20.56 -6.17
CA ILE A 20 -33.57 -20.30 -6.66
C ILE A 20 -34.48 -21.35 -6.04
N ARG A 21 -35.49 -20.91 -5.29
CA ARG A 21 -36.46 -21.76 -4.59
C ARG A 21 -37.87 -21.42 -5.02
N ASN A 22 -38.77 -22.40 -4.96
CA ASN A 22 -40.19 -22.24 -5.27
C ASN A 22 -40.48 -21.69 -6.68
N ALA A 23 -39.59 -21.92 -7.66
CA ALA A 23 -39.76 -21.40 -9.03
C ALA A 23 -41.00 -21.94 -9.78
N ALA A 24 -41.63 -23.00 -9.28
CA ALA A 24 -42.85 -23.59 -9.84
C ALA A 24 -44.12 -23.16 -9.08
N THR A 25 -44.03 -22.22 -8.15
CA THR A 25 -45.19 -21.68 -7.40
C THR A 25 -45.45 -20.22 -7.83
N ASP A 26 -46.49 -19.62 -7.24
CA ASP A 26 -46.82 -18.21 -7.49
C ASP A 26 -45.76 -17.22 -6.97
N LEU A 27 -44.86 -17.66 -6.08
CA LEU A 27 -43.80 -16.83 -5.50
C LEU A 27 -42.48 -17.61 -5.45
N ALA A 28 -41.60 -17.32 -6.41
CA ALA A 28 -40.21 -17.76 -6.38
C ALA A 28 -39.37 -16.90 -5.42
N THR A 29 -38.32 -17.48 -4.85
CA THR A 29 -37.32 -16.76 -4.06
C THR A 29 -35.95 -16.98 -4.67
N ALA A 30 -35.29 -15.87 -5.02
CA ALA A 30 -33.89 -15.84 -5.40
C ALA A 30 -33.05 -15.37 -4.20
N THR A 31 -31.91 -16.01 -3.97
CA THR A 31 -30.98 -15.61 -2.90
C THR A 31 -29.55 -15.67 -3.39
N LEU A 32 -28.85 -14.54 -3.27
CA LEU A 32 -27.41 -14.44 -3.45
C LEU A 32 -26.76 -14.43 -2.06
N TRP A 33 -25.93 -15.44 -1.79
CA TRP A 33 -25.19 -15.60 -0.55
C TRP A 33 -23.76 -15.10 -0.73
N LEU A 34 -23.37 -14.09 0.04
CA LEU A 34 -21.98 -13.64 0.12
C LEU A 34 -21.12 -14.68 0.85
N HIS A 35 -21.67 -15.30 1.90
CA HIS A 35 -21.12 -16.50 2.54
C HIS A 35 -22.15 -17.62 2.52
N SER A 36 -21.82 -18.72 1.85
CA SER A 36 -22.71 -19.84 1.62
C SER A 36 -22.99 -20.60 2.92
N PRO A 37 -24.26 -20.95 3.21
CA PRO A 37 -24.60 -21.79 4.36
C PRO A 37 -24.12 -23.24 4.20
N SER A 38 -23.60 -23.61 3.03
CA SER A 38 -22.96 -24.92 2.80
C SER A 38 -21.47 -24.91 3.11
N ALA A 39 -20.87 -23.74 3.34
CA ALA A 39 -19.49 -23.62 3.79
C ALA A 39 -19.41 -23.77 5.32
N PRO A 40 -18.23 -24.08 5.88
CA PRO A 40 -18.01 -23.96 7.31
C PRO A 40 -18.39 -22.58 7.84
N PRO A 41 -18.77 -22.47 9.12
CA PRO A 41 -18.91 -21.19 9.79
C PRO A 41 -17.62 -20.36 9.63
N MET A 42 -17.79 -19.06 9.41
CA MET A 42 -16.69 -18.13 9.32
C MET A 42 -16.02 -18.01 10.71
N ASP A 43 -14.78 -18.45 10.80
CA ASP A 43 -13.97 -18.38 12.02
C ASP A 43 -12.90 -17.29 11.88
N LEU A 44 -13.09 -16.20 12.60
CA LEU A 44 -12.19 -15.04 12.58
C LEU A 44 -11.37 -14.93 13.86
N ARG A 45 -11.36 -15.97 14.70
CA ARG A 45 -10.52 -16.01 15.90
C ARG A 45 -9.06 -15.99 15.51
N PHE A 46 -8.24 -15.53 16.44
CA PHE A 46 -6.80 -15.47 16.23
C PHE A 46 -6.22 -16.88 16.02
N TRP A 47 -5.25 -17.01 15.12
CA TRP A 47 -4.83 -18.29 14.56
C TRP A 47 -3.95 -19.16 15.48
N HIS A 48 -3.41 -18.58 16.57
CA HIS A 48 -2.68 -19.30 17.62
C HIS A 48 -3.03 -18.77 19.01
N ASP A 49 -2.59 -19.46 20.06
CA ASP A 49 -2.92 -19.17 21.47
C ASP A 49 -1.97 -18.18 22.16
N GLY A 50 -1.13 -17.47 21.40
CA GLY A 50 -0.09 -16.58 21.91
C GLY A 50 1.26 -17.25 22.21
N LEU A 51 1.36 -18.58 22.23
CA LEU A 51 2.62 -19.34 22.37
C LEU A 51 3.47 -18.95 23.61
N GLY A 52 2.83 -18.46 24.68
CA GLY A 52 3.49 -18.02 25.91
C GLY A 52 4.17 -16.64 25.83
N GLN A 53 3.82 -15.81 24.85
CA GLN A 53 4.35 -14.45 24.67
C GLN A 53 3.64 -13.41 25.57
N ASP A 54 3.74 -13.60 26.89
CA ASP A 54 3.02 -12.80 27.89
C ASP A 54 3.68 -11.44 28.24
N THR A 55 4.86 -11.14 27.67
CA THR A 55 5.62 -9.91 27.91
C THR A 55 6.11 -9.30 26.60
N HIS A 56 6.33 -7.98 26.57
CA HIS A 56 6.90 -7.32 25.38
C HIS A 56 8.25 -7.94 24.96
N ASP A 57 9.09 -8.33 25.92
CA ASP A 57 10.36 -9.01 25.61
C ASP A 57 10.16 -10.34 24.89
N HIS A 58 9.17 -11.16 25.29
CA HIS A 58 8.87 -12.41 24.60
C HIS A 58 8.29 -12.15 23.21
N GLN A 59 7.44 -11.12 23.09
CA GLN A 59 6.83 -10.72 21.82
C GLN A 59 7.88 -10.25 20.81
N LEU A 60 8.82 -9.41 21.24
CA LEU A 60 9.93 -8.95 20.41
C LEU A 60 10.87 -10.10 20.01
N ARG A 61 11.09 -11.09 20.88
CA ARG A 61 11.84 -12.31 20.48
C ARG A 61 11.09 -13.16 19.47
N GLY A 62 9.76 -13.20 19.54
CA GLY A 62 8.91 -13.82 18.50
C GLY A 62 9.05 -13.09 17.16
N LEU A 63 9.01 -11.77 17.19
CA LEU A 63 9.20 -10.90 16.01
C LEU A 63 10.51 -11.20 15.28
N GLU A 64 11.61 -11.43 15.99
CA GLU A 64 12.92 -11.74 15.38
C GLU A 64 12.94 -13.04 14.55
N ILE A 65 12.02 -13.99 14.80
CA ILE A 65 11.99 -15.29 14.10
C ILE A 65 10.86 -15.41 13.07
N THR A 66 9.66 -14.92 13.39
CA THR A 66 8.48 -15.05 12.52
C THR A 66 8.09 -13.76 11.83
N TYR A 67 8.77 -12.66 12.15
CA TYR A 67 8.44 -11.31 11.69
C TYR A 67 7.02 -10.84 12.12
N GLU A 68 6.40 -11.51 13.08
CA GLU A 68 5.13 -11.14 13.70
C GLU A 68 5.36 -10.41 15.02
N ASP A 69 4.77 -9.22 15.14
CA ASP A 69 4.65 -8.56 16.43
C ASP A 69 3.31 -8.97 17.05
N HIS A 70 3.34 -9.92 18.00
CA HIS A 70 2.15 -10.42 18.68
C HIS A 70 1.85 -9.63 19.96
N GLU A 71 0.57 -9.41 20.28
CA GLU A 71 0.14 -8.95 21.61
C GLU A 71 -1.25 -9.50 21.95
N PRO A 72 -1.47 -10.04 23.16
CA PRO A 72 -2.77 -10.58 23.55
C PRO A 72 -3.91 -9.58 23.35
N GLY A 73 -4.95 -9.99 22.61
CA GLY A 73 -6.12 -9.16 22.30
C GLY A 73 -5.98 -8.25 21.09
N PHE A 74 -4.80 -8.11 20.49
CA PHE A 74 -4.58 -7.27 19.30
C PHE A 74 -4.92 -7.94 17.97
N GLY A 75 -4.82 -9.26 17.91
CA GLY A 75 -5.22 -10.07 16.76
C GLY A 75 -6.74 -10.25 16.65
N THR A 76 -7.50 -9.16 16.58
CA THR A 76 -8.98 -9.17 16.58
C THR A 76 -9.56 -8.61 15.29
N PRO A 77 -10.61 -9.24 14.72
CA PRO A 77 -11.34 -8.72 13.56
C PRO A 77 -12.36 -7.64 13.94
N TYR A 78 -12.48 -7.24 15.21
CA TYR A 78 -13.49 -6.29 15.65
C TYR A 78 -13.29 -4.92 14.99
N GLY A 79 -14.08 -4.68 13.96
CA GLY A 79 -14.16 -3.42 13.22
C GLY A 79 -13.57 -3.42 11.82
N ILE A 80 -13.11 -4.57 11.31
CA ILE A 80 -12.83 -4.73 9.87
C ILE A 80 -14.12 -4.65 9.06
N ALA A 81 -14.01 -4.33 7.77
CA ALA A 81 -15.13 -4.28 6.85
C ALA A 81 -14.86 -5.07 5.56
N ARG A 82 -15.90 -5.28 4.76
CA ARG A 82 -15.82 -5.86 3.42
C ARG A 82 -16.98 -5.37 2.57
N THR A 83 -16.68 -4.79 1.42
CA THR A 83 -17.68 -4.34 0.45
C THR A 83 -17.83 -5.35 -0.68
N HIS A 84 -19.09 -5.64 -1.05
CA HIS A 84 -19.43 -6.51 -2.18
C HIS A 84 -20.25 -5.71 -3.20
N GLU A 85 -19.96 -5.90 -4.48
CA GLU A 85 -20.67 -5.23 -5.57
C GLU A 85 -21.74 -6.16 -6.17
N LEU A 86 -23.00 -5.88 -5.87
CA LEU A 86 -24.15 -6.62 -6.37
C LEU A 86 -24.79 -5.89 -7.54
N HIS A 87 -25.22 -6.65 -8.53
CA HIS A 87 -25.95 -6.14 -9.69
C HIS A 87 -27.39 -6.67 -9.68
N LEU A 88 -28.34 -5.83 -10.11
CA LEU A 88 -29.75 -6.17 -10.25
C LEU A 88 -30.32 -5.50 -11.51
N ASP A 89 -30.77 -6.33 -12.45
CA ASP A 89 -31.45 -5.92 -13.67
C ASP A 89 -32.94 -6.25 -13.58
N VAL A 90 -33.78 -5.30 -14.01
CA VAL A 90 -35.22 -5.53 -14.20
C VAL A 90 -35.48 -5.80 -15.67
N LEU A 91 -36.05 -6.96 -15.98
CA LEU A 91 -36.17 -7.47 -17.35
C LEU A 91 -37.63 -7.74 -17.71
N ASP A 92 -38.06 -7.32 -18.89
CA ASP A 92 -39.43 -7.55 -19.39
C ASP A 92 -39.69 -9.03 -19.74
N GLY A 93 -38.63 -9.76 -20.09
CA GLY A 93 -38.62 -11.19 -20.38
C GLY A 93 -37.21 -11.77 -20.26
N PRO A 94 -37.03 -13.09 -20.50
CA PRO A 94 -35.71 -13.71 -20.47
C PRO A 94 -34.75 -13.00 -21.44
N PRO A 95 -33.58 -12.54 -20.98
CA PRO A 95 -32.65 -11.82 -21.84
C PRO A 95 -31.92 -12.79 -22.77
N GLY A 96 -31.39 -12.26 -23.89
CA GLY A 96 -30.36 -12.97 -24.66
C GLY A 96 -29.02 -12.98 -23.90
N ALA A 97 -28.12 -13.91 -24.26
CA ALA A 97 -26.85 -14.11 -23.55
C ALA A 97 -25.94 -12.87 -23.51
N GLU A 98 -26.08 -11.95 -24.47
CA GLU A 98 -25.26 -10.73 -24.59
C GLU A 98 -25.60 -9.66 -23.55
N ALA A 99 -26.80 -9.70 -22.95
CA ALA A 99 -27.29 -8.66 -22.04
C ALA A 99 -26.70 -8.73 -20.61
N LEU A 100 -25.83 -9.71 -20.32
CA LEU A 100 -25.29 -9.97 -18.98
C LEU A 100 -23.86 -9.45 -18.76
N GLN A 101 -23.33 -8.66 -19.70
CA GLN A 101 -21.99 -8.07 -19.55
C GLN A 101 -22.08 -6.79 -18.71
N PRO A 102 -21.23 -6.62 -17.68
CA PRO A 102 -21.16 -5.36 -16.95
C PRO A 102 -20.74 -4.24 -17.91
N PRO A 103 -21.27 -3.01 -17.75
CA PRO A 103 -20.90 -1.90 -18.61
C PRO A 103 -19.39 -1.60 -18.49
N GLY A 104 -18.78 -1.22 -19.60
CA GLY A 104 -17.39 -0.80 -19.61
C GLY A 104 -17.18 0.46 -18.74
N LEU A 105 -16.03 0.53 -18.06
CA LEU A 105 -15.64 1.73 -17.32
C LEU A 105 -15.04 2.74 -18.30
N LEU A 106 -15.61 3.93 -18.37
CA LEU A 106 -15.02 5.04 -19.13
C LEU A 106 -13.78 5.55 -18.39
N THR A 107 -12.72 5.83 -19.15
CA THR A 107 -11.51 6.43 -18.59
C THR A 107 -10.92 7.45 -19.57
N VAL A 108 -9.92 8.18 -19.09
CA VAL A 108 -9.18 9.18 -19.84
C VAL A 108 -7.80 8.64 -20.21
N GLU A 109 -7.27 9.08 -21.35
CA GLU A 109 -5.93 8.69 -21.79
C GLU A 109 -4.85 9.11 -20.76
N PRO A 110 -3.81 8.30 -20.52
CA PRO A 110 -2.71 8.61 -19.61
C PRO A 110 -2.08 9.99 -19.79
N SER A 111 -1.92 10.44 -21.04
CA SER A 111 -1.38 11.77 -21.34
C SER A 111 -2.24 12.90 -20.79
N ARG A 112 -3.57 12.74 -20.81
CA ARG A 112 -4.50 13.72 -20.28
C ARG A 112 -4.47 13.77 -18.75
N LEU A 113 -4.30 12.61 -18.09
CA LEU A 113 -4.12 12.54 -16.63
C LEU A 113 -2.83 13.23 -16.20
N ARG A 114 -1.73 12.98 -16.92
CA ARG A 114 -0.45 13.64 -16.66
C ARG A 114 -0.57 15.15 -16.80
N ASP A 115 -1.21 15.63 -17.86
CA ASP A 115 -1.41 17.06 -18.10
C ASP A 115 -2.30 17.74 -17.05
N ALA A 116 -3.08 16.97 -16.28
CA ALA A 116 -3.85 17.50 -15.15
C ALA A 116 -2.98 17.79 -13.90
N GLY A 117 -1.74 17.26 -13.84
CA GLY A 117 -0.80 17.55 -12.76
C GLY A 117 -1.22 17.00 -11.40
N VAL A 118 -1.91 15.85 -11.37
CA VAL A 118 -2.43 15.24 -10.13
C VAL A 118 -1.60 14.03 -9.71
N PHE A 119 -1.64 13.70 -8.41
CA PHE A 119 -0.97 12.56 -7.78
C PHE A 119 0.56 12.59 -7.75
N GLY A 120 1.17 13.77 -7.72
CA GLY A 120 2.61 13.92 -7.50
C GLY A 120 3.46 13.41 -8.68
N VAL A 121 4.55 12.70 -8.37
CA VAL A 121 5.62 12.43 -9.33
C VAL A 121 5.39 11.13 -10.10
N TRP A 122 5.05 11.26 -11.39
CA TRP A 122 5.03 10.17 -12.36
C TRP A 122 5.04 10.74 -13.79
N GLY A 123 5.32 9.89 -14.78
CA GLY A 123 5.31 10.26 -16.20
C GLY A 123 4.96 9.07 -17.09
N LEU A 124 4.67 9.28 -18.38
CA LEU A 124 4.34 8.18 -19.30
C LEU A 124 5.49 7.16 -19.42
N PRO A 125 5.23 5.92 -19.86
CA PRO A 125 6.28 4.95 -20.16
C PRO A 125 7.34 5.57 -21.08
N ASP A 126 8.60 5.28 -20.79
CA ASP A 126 9.76 5.87 -21.44
C ASP A 126 10.42 4.84 -22.40
N PRO A 127 10.20 4.96 -23.72
CA PRO A 127 10.79 4.05 -24.69
C PRO A 127 12.32 4.10 -24.73
N GLU A 128 12.95 5.17 -24.21
CA GLU A 128 14.39 5.28 -24.08
C GLU A 128 14.94 4.53 -22.86
N ASN A 129 14.09 3.96 -22.02
CA ASN A 129 14.49 3.19 -20.84
C ASN A 129 13.73 1.86 -20.75
N GLN A 130 13.62 1.18 -21.90
CA GLN A 130 12.86 -0.07 -22.05
C GLN A 130 13.30 -1.17 -21.07
N ASP A 131 14.57 -1.21 -20.66
CA ASP A 131 15.04 -2.19 -19.68
C ASP A 131 14.39 -2.02 -18.30
N ILE A 132 14.02 -0.80 -17.92
CA ILE A 132 13.27 -0.52 -16.70
C ILE A 132 11.77 -0.77 -16.92
N GLU A 133 11.23 -0.38 -18.08
CA GLU A 133 9.81 -0.64 -18.41
C GLU A 133 9.50 -2.15 -18.47
N ASP A 134 10.39 -2.95 -19.05
CA ASP A 134 10.27 -4.41 -19.11
C ASP A 134 10.27 -5.03 -17.71
N ARG A 135 11.04 -4.46 -16.77
CA ARG A 135 11.07 -4.90 -15.36
C ARG A 135 9.79 -4.51 -14.61
N LEU A 136 9.24 -3.33 -14.88
CA LEU A 136 7.92 -2.91 -14.35
C LEU A 136 6.81 -3.84 -14.83
N ASP A 137 6.83 -4.22 -16.11
CA ASP A 137 5.86 -5.16 -16.68
C ASP A 137 6.07 -6.59 -16.15
N PHE A 138 7.32 -7.06 -16.02
CA PHE A 138 7.63 -8.34 -15.40
C PHE A 138 7.04 -8.45 -13.99
N LEU A 139 7.23 -7.44 -13.14
CA LEU A 139 6.71 -7.45 -11.78
C LEU A 139 5.17 -7.51 -11.79
N PHE A 140 4.51 -6.66 -12.58
CA PHE A 140 3.04 -6.69 -12.64
C PHE A 140 2.51 -8.04 -13.10
N ASP A 141 3.05 -8.58 -14.20
CA ASP A 141 2.61 -9.86 -14.77
C ASP A 141 2.89 -11.01 -13.81
N PHE A 142 4.00 -10.98 -13.07
CA PHE A 142 4.30 -11.95 -12.02
C PHE A 142 3.22 -11.95 -10.93
N TYR A 143 2.86 -10.79 -10.36
CA TYR A 143 1.84 -10.70 -9.31
C TYR A 143 0.43 -11.05 -9.81
N ALA A 144 0.07 -10.60 -11.02
CA ALA A 144 -1.18 -10.99 -11.67
C ALA A 144 -1.27 -12.52 -11.85
N GLY A 145 -0.17 -13.16 -12.25
CA GLY A 145 -0.06 -14.62 -12.34
C GLY A 145 -0.10 -15.31 -10.98
N GLN A 146 0.58 -14.78 -9.96
CA GLN A 146 0.58 -15.36 -8.62
C GLN A 146 -0.83 -15.39 -8.00
N ARG A 147 -1.65 -14.35 -8.19
CA ARG A 147 -3.03 -14.34 -7.68
C ARG A 147 -3.82 -15.57 -8.10
N GLU A 148 -3.76 -15.91 -9.39
CA GLU A 148 -4.38 -17.12 -9.90
C GLU A 148 -3.68 -18.36 -9.34
N GLN A 149 -2.37 -18.52 -9.55
CA GLN A 149 -1.65 -19.75 -9.22
C GLN A 149 -1.66 -20.11 -7.74
N ARG A 150 -1.68 -19.11 -6.86
CA ARG A 150 -1.70 -19.24 -5.39
C ARG A 150 -3.08 -19.18 -4.80
N ARG A 151 -4.10 -18.96 -5.63
CA ARG A 151 -5.52 -18.87 -5.22
C ARG A 151 -5.70 -17.82 -4.13
N TRP A 152 -5.16 -16.62 -4.33
CA TRP A 152 -5.41 -15.45 -3.47
C TRP A 152 -6.82 -14.92 -3.71
N TYR A 153 -7.78 -15.75 -3.31
CA TYR A 153 -9.21 -15.66 -3.49
C TYR A 153 -9.87 -16.04 -2.17
N GLY A 154 -11.00 -15.45 -1.87
CA GLY A 154 -11.72 -15.68 -0.63
C GLY A 154 -12.52 -14.46 -0.23
N PHE A 155 -13.50 -14.67 0.64
CA PHE A 155 -14.37 -13.62 1.17
C PHE A 155 -13.55 -12.48 1.79
N TRP A 156 -12.54 -12.82 2.59
CA TRP A 156 -11.69 -11.83 3.26
C TRP A 156 -10.40 -11.55 2.49
N ASP A 157 -9.95 -12.47 1.64
CA ASP A 157 -8.58 -12.45 1.10
C ASP A 157 -8.46 -11.81 -0.29
N TYR A 158 -9.54 -11.86 -1.09
CA TYR A 158 -9.45 -11.44 -2.49
C TYR A 158 -9.20 -9.93 -2.60
N GLY A 159 -8.02 -9.61 -3.15
CA GLY A 159 -7.55 -8.26 -3.43
C GLY A 159 -6.11 -8.06 -2.97
N ASP A 160 -5.73 -8.72 -1.87
CA ASP A 160 -4.38 -8.66 -1.33
C ASP A 160 -3.38 -9.58 -2.04
N VAL A 161 -2.11 -9.45 -1.64
CA VAL A 161 -0.96 -10.26 -2.06
C VAL A 161 -0.18 -10.71 -0.82
N MET A 162 0.71 -11.69 -0.98
CA MET A 162 1.59 -12.12 0.12
C MET A 162 2.92 -11.34 0.11
N HIS A 163 3.63 -11.29 1.24
CA HIS A 163 4.77 -10.41 1.50
C HIS A 163 6.12 -11.03 1.12
N THR A 164 6.41 -12.28 1.51
CA THR A 164 7.71 -12.93 1.23
C THR A 164 7.60 -14.39 0.82
N TYR A 165 8.55 -14.83 -0.01
CA TYR A 165 8.60 -16.17 -0.57
C TYR A 165 9.48 -17.14 0.26
N ASP A 166 9.11 -18.42 0.24
CA ASP A 166 9.86 -19.54 0.76
C ASP A 166 10.34 -20.40 -0.42
N ALA A 167 11.63 -20.31 -0.72
CA ALA A 167 12.24 -20.99 -1.85
C ALA A 167 12.36 -22.51 -1.64
N ASP A 168 12.36 -22.99 -0.40
CA ASP A 168 12.45 -24.41 -0.08
C ASP A 168 11.09 -25.10 -0.27
N ARG A 169 10.00 -24.41 0.12
CA ARG A 169 8.63 -24.92 -0.03
C ARG A 169 7.97 -24.56 -1.36
N HIS A 170 8.61 -23.71 -2.17
CA HIS A 170 8.05 -23.16 -3.41
C HIS A 170 6.67 -22.51 -3.18
N ALA A 171 6.55 -21.74 -2.10
CA ALA A 171 5.33 -21.08 -1.69
C ALA A 171 5.61 -19.72 -1.08
N TRP A 172 4.63 -18.82 -1.14
CA TRP A 172 4.65 -17.65 -0.27
C TRP A 172 4.51 -18.10 1.18
N ARG A 173 5.09 -17.37 2.13
CA ARG A 173 5.15 -17.71 3.55
C ARG A 173 3.82 -17.46 4.27
N TYR A 174 2.74 -18.08 3.76
CA TYR A 174 1.37 -17.91 4.21
C TYR A 174 1.13 -18.28 5.69
N ASP A 175 2.06 -19.00 6.31
CA ASP A 175 1.98 -19.54 7.66
C ASP A 175 3.09 -19.04 8.60
N VAL A 176 3.87 -18.03 8.19
CA VAL A 176 5.00 -17.51 9.00
C VAL A 176 4.79 -16.04 9.30
N GLY A 177 4.03 -15.76 10.36
CA GLY A 177 3.91 -14.45 10.97
C GLY A 177 3.77 -13.30 9.97
N GLY A 178 4.69 -12.34 10.03
CA GLY A 178 4.70 -11.15 9.16
C GLY A 178 5.13 -11.41 7.71
N TYR A 179 5.29 -12.64 7.25
CA TYR A 179 5.65 -12.90 5.85
C TYR A 179 4.47 -13.32 4.97
N ALA A 180 3.27 -13.42 5.54
CA ALA A 180 2.04 -13.84 4.88
C ALA A 180 1.35 -12.66 4.16
N TRP A 181 0.11 -12.29 4.48
CA TRP A 181 -0.61 -11.21 3.80
C TRP A 181 0.09 -9.86 3.98
N ASP A 182 0.21 -9.10 2.89
CA ASP A 182 1.09 -7.94 2.76
C ASP A 182 0.49 -6.64 3.32
N ASN A 183 -0.84 -6.51 3.32
CA ASN A 183 -1.54 -5.38 3.95
C ASN A 183 -0.91 -4.00 3.65
N SER A 184 -0.61 -3.71 2.38
CA SER A 184 -0.02 -2.42 1.94
C SER A 184 1.38 -2.11 2.53
N GLU A 185 2.16 -3.09 3.00
CA GLU A 185 3.51 -2.84 3.50
C GLU A 185 4.43 -2.35 2.38
N LEU A 186 5.10 -1.22 2.60
CA LEU A 186 5.90 -0.54 1.58
C LEU A 186 5.14 -0.19 0.29
N SER A 187 3.86 0.16 0.40
CA SER A 187 3.08 0.85 -0.64
C SER A 187 2.92 0.15 -2.01
N PRO A 188 2.63 -1.16 -2.11
CA PRO A 188 2.25 -1.77 -3.39
C PRO A 188 1.02 -1.08 -4.03
N ASP A 189 0.11 -0.53 -3.23
CA ASP A 189 -1.02 0.28 -3.69
C ASP A 189 -0.55 1.46 -4.57
N LEU A 190 0.47 2.20 -4.13
CA LEU A 190 1.02 3.33 -4.90
C LEU A 190 1.67 2.86 -6.19
N TRP A 191 2.46 1.78 -6.12
CA TRP A 191 3.06 1.20 -7.32
C TRP A 191 1.99 0.89 -8.36
N LEU A 192 0.96 0.11 -7.99
CA LEU A 192 -0.06 -0.33 -8.93
C LEU A 192 -0.88 0.82 -9.50
N TRP A 193 -1.23 1.81 -8.66
CA TRP A 193 -1.93 3.00 -9.13
C TRP A 193 -1.07 3.86 -10.06
N TYR A 194 0.21 4.08 -9.75
CA TYR A 194 1.11 4.76 -10.68
C TYR A 194 1.29 3.98 -11.97
N GLN A 195 1.44 2.66 -11.92
CA GLN A 195 1.52 1.82 -13.12
C GLN A 195 0.26 1.95 -13.98
N TYR A 196 -0.92 2.09 -13.37
CA TYR A 196 -2.16 2.39 -14.11
C TYR A 196 -2.14 3.78 -14.72
N LEU A 197 -1.82 4.83 -13.96
CA LEU A 197 -1.77 6.21 -14.47
C LEU A 197 -0.84 6.34 -15.69
N ARG A 198 0.29 5.64 -15.66
CA ARG A 198 1.27 5.61 -16.75
C ARG A 198 0.74 4.92 -18.00
N THR A 199 0.11 3.77 -17.83
CA THR A 199 -0.12 2.82 -18.95
C THR A 199 -1.57 2.78 -19.43
N GLY A 200 -2.54 3.18 -18.62
CA GLY A 200 -3.97 3.04 -18.91
C GLY A 200 -4.45 1.58 -19.03
N ARG A 201 -3.61 0.59 -18.68
CA ARG A 201 -3.92 -0.84 -18.86
C ARG A 201 -5.06 -1.27 -17.95
N ALA A 202 -6.13 -1.79 -18.56
CA ALA A 202 -7.31 -2.28 -17.83
C ALA A 202 -6.98 -3.40 -16.82
N GLY A 203 -6.02 -4.28 -17.13
CA GLY A 203 -5.57 -5.32 -16.20
C GLY A 203 -4.95 -4.75 -14.93
N VAL A 204 -4.12 -3.70 -15.06
CA VAL A 204 -3.50 -3.00 -13.93
C VAL A 204 -4.57 -2.31 -13.09
N PHE A 205 -5.53 -1.62 -13.74
CA PHE A 205 -6.66 -1.01 -13.04
C PHE A 205 -7.42 -2.02 -12.19
N ARG A 206 -7.81 -3.17 -12.78
CA ARG A 206 -8.60 -4.18 -12.07
C ARG A 206 -7.83 -4.81 -10.91
N PHE A 207 -6.51 -4.97 -11.05
CA PHE A 207 -5.67 -5.48 -9.98
C PHE A 207 -5.57 -4.46 -8.83
N ALA A 208 -5.32 -3.18 -9.14
CA ALA A 208 -5.24 -2.08 -8.18
C ALA A 208 -6.59 -1.79 -7.49
N GLU A 209 -7.69 -1.87 -8.23
CA GLU A 209 -9.07 -1.76 -7.71
C GLU A 209 -9.35 -2.85 -6.68
N ALA A 210 -9.02 -4.11 -7.00
CA ALA A 210 -9.20 -5.22 -6.06
C ALA A 210 -8.34 -5.03 -4.80
N MET A 211 -7.08 -4.58 -4.95
CA MET A 211 -6.22 -4.27 -3.81
C MET A 211 -6.84 -3.16 -2.95
N THR A 212 -7.26 -2.04 -3.56
CA THR A 212 -7.90 -0.92 -2.85
C THR A 212 -9.16 -1.35 -2.09
N ARG A 213 -10.00 -2.20 -2.70
CA ARG A 213 -11.22 -2.77 -2.08
C ARG A 213 -10.93 -3.75 -0.95
N HIS A 214 -9.73 -4.30 -0.91
CA HIS A 214 -9.26 -5.14 0.18
C HIS A 214 -8.62 -4.31 1.27
N THR A 215 -7.52 -3.63 0.95
CA THR A 215 -6.62 -3.00 1.91
C THR A 215 -7.26 -1.79 2.60
N GLY A 216 -8.22 -1.13 1.96
CA GLY A 216 -9.00 -0.05 2.56
C GLY A 216 -10.16 -0.51 3.46
N GLU A 217 -10.49 -1.80 3.48
CA GLU A 217 -11.68 -2.37 4.14
C GLU A 217 -11.31 -3.45 5.17
N VAL A 218 -10.58 -4.48 4.75
CA VAL A 218 -10.25 -5.65 5.59
C VAL A 218 -9.06 -5.36 6.51
N ASP A 219 -8.07 -4.62 6.00
CA ASP A 219 -6.83 -4.36 6.72
C ASP A 219 -6.90 -3.12 7.63
N VAL A 220 -8.06 -2.44 7.64
CA VAL A 220 -8.33 -1.21 8.41
C VAL A 220 -9.49 -1.41 9.38
N TYR A 221 -9.42 -0.76 10.54
CA TYR A 221 -10.52 -0.72 11.49
C TYR A 221 -11.42 0.49 11.26
N HIS A 222 -12.72 0.25 11.12
CA HIS A 222 -13.76 1.26 10.85
C HIS A 222 -14.59 1.63 12.08
N LEU A 223 -14.40 0.89 13.18
CA LEU A 223 -15.06 1.10 14.47
C LEU A 223 -14.17 0.62 15.62
N GLY A 224 -14.62 0.87 16.84
CA GLY A 224 -13.91 0.43 18.04
C GLY A 224 -12.70 1.30 18.38
N PRO A 225 -11.84 0.83 19.30
CA PRO A 225 -10.75 1.64 19.85
C PRO A 225 -9.67 2.00 18.83
N TRP A 226 -9.53 1.21 17.75
CA TRP A 226 -8.50 1.43 16.72
C TRP A 226 -9.07 1.97 15.41
N LYS A 227 -10.29 2.53 15.43
CA LYS A 227 -10.88 3.14 14.23
C LYS A 227 -9.87 4.10 13.56
N GLY A 228 -9.68 3.94 12.25
CA GLY A 228 -8.76 4.74 11.44
C GLY A 228 -7.33 4.19 11.38
N LEU A 229 -6.98 3.15 12.14
CA LEU A 229 -5.69 2.44 12.04
C LEU A 229 -5.84 1.19 11.18
N GLY A 230 -4.78 0.84 10.45
CA GLY A 230 -4.67 -0.47 9.80
C GLY A 230 -3.72 -1.41 10.53
N SER A 231 -3.83 -2.70 10.24
CA SER A 231 -3.01 -3.75 10.84
C SER A 231 -1.84 -4.10 9.93
N ARG A 232 -0.63 -4.10 10.48
CA ARG A 232 0.57 -4.57 9.77
C ARG A 232 0.40 -6.01 9.27
N HIS A 233 1.03 -6.30 8.14
CA HIS A 233 1.13 -7.61 7.48
C HIS A 233 1.35 -8.80 8.42
N ASN A 234 0.59 -9.88 8.18
CA ASN A 234 0.50 -11.05 9.06
C ASN A 234 -0.20 -12.25 8.39
N VAL A 235 -0.20 -13.43 9.03
CA VAL A 235 -0.97 -14.63 8.62
C VAL A 235 -2.47 -14.33 8.50
N GLN A 236 -3.00 -13.48 9.38
CA GLN A 236 -4.36 -12.94 9.27
C GLN A 236 -4.29 -11.43 9.01
N HIS A 237 -5.17 -10.90 8.16
CA HIS A 237 -5.22 -9.47 7.84
C HIS A 237 -5.28 -8.54 9.07
N TRP A 238 -5.80 -9.00 10.20
CA TRP A 238 -5.90 -8.25 11.47
C TRP A 238 -4.94 -8.75 12.57
N GLY A 239 -3.99 -9.63 12.25
CA GLY A 239 -3.29 -10.44 13.24
C GLY A 239 -2.18 -9.72 14.01
N CYS A 240 -1.45 -8.80 13.36
CA CYS A 240 -0.31 -8.11 13.97
C CYS A 240 -0.73 -7.06 15.01
N SER A 241 0.05 -6.86 16.07
CA SER A 241 -0.21 -5.84 17.09
C SER A 241 0.22 -4.42 16.73
N CYS A 242 0.95 -4.24 15.63
CA CYS A 242 1.24 -2.92 15.08
C CYS A 242 -0.02 -2.38 14.36
N LYS A 243 -0.83 -1.59 15.07
CA LYS A 243 -1.96 -0.85 14.49
C LYS A 243 -1.50 0.57 14.17
N GLN A 244 -1.43 0.92 12.89
CA GLN A 244 -0.70 2.11 12.41
C GLN A 244 -1.41 2.82 11.25
N LEU A 245 -1.17 4.13 11.15
CA LEU A 245 -1.70 4.97 10.06
C LEU A 245 -1.07 4.65 8.70
N ARG A 246 0.16 4.14 8.67
CA ARG A 246 0.88 3.82 7.44
C ARG A 246 0.20 2.78 6.55
N ILE A 247 -0.75 2.02 7.11
CA ILE A 247 -1.56 1.00 6.43
C ILE A 247 -2.89 1.61 5.94
N SER A 248 -3.55 2.40 6.79
CA SER A 248 -4.84 3.03 6.49
C SER A 248 -4.74 4.28 5.61
N GLY A 249 -3.53 4.80 5.40
CA GLY A 249 -3.25 6.09 4.76
C GLY A 249 -4.13 6.42 3.56
N ALA A 250 -4.68 7.64 3.56
CA ALA A 250 -5.56 8.16 2.50
C ALA A 250 -4.90 8.11 1.13
N ILE A 251 -3.57 8.29 1.09
CA ILE A 251 -2.75 8.32 -0.13
C ILE A 251 -3.00 7.10 -1.04
N TYR A 252 -3.28 5.92 -0.49
CA TYR A 252 -3.52 4.70 -1.26
C TYR A 252 -4.90 4.65 -1.94
N ARG A 253 -5.90 5.36 -1.40
CA ARG A 253 -7.31 5.29 -1.87
C ARG A 253 -7.74 6.50 -2.71
N ARG A 254 -6.99 7.61 -2.64
CA ARG A 254 -7.24 8.82 -3.44
C ARG A 254 -7.34 8.52 -4.94
N PHE A 255 -6.44 7.69 -5.47
CA PHE A 255 -6.42 7.31 -6.89
C PHE A 255 -7.76 6.71 -7.33
N PHE A 256 -8.22 5.67 -6.63
CA PHE A 256 -9.47 5.01 -6.98
C PHE A 256 -10.66 5.96 -6.85
N HIS A 257 -10.75 6.71 -5.75
CA HIS A 257 -11.86 7.64 -5.53
C HIS A 257 -11.93 8.70 -6.62
N TYR A 258 -10.84 9.41 -6.93
CA TYR A 258 -10.88 10.48 -7.93
C TYR A 258 -11.04 9.98 -9.37
N LEU A 259 -10.59 8.75 -9.68
CA LEU A 259 -10.77 8.17 -11.01
C LEU A 259 -12.18 7.63 -11.24
N THR A 260 -12.92 7.28 -10.18
CA THR A 260 -14.22 6.57 -10.29
C THR A 260 -15.39 7.28 -9.63
N ALA A 261 -15.12 8.28 -8.79
CA ALA A 261 -16.05 8.91 -7.87
C ALA A 261 -16.74 7.92 -6.90
N ASP A 262 -16.12 6.76 -6.61
CA ASP A 262 -16.72 5.75 -5.73
C ASP A 262 -17.03 6.31 -4.33
N GLU A 263 -18.31 6.31 -3.98
CA GLU A 263 -18.80 6.89 -2.73
C GLU A 263 -18.36 6.07 -1.51
N ARG A 264 -18.27 4.73 -1.62
CA ARG A 264 -17.80 3.91 -0.49
C ARG A 264 -16.34 4.23 -0.16
N THR A 265 -15.46 4.33 -1.15
CA THR A 265 -14.09 4.79 -0.92
C THR A 265 -14.07 6.24 -0.41
N GLY A 266 -15.03 7.07 -0.81
CA GLY A 266 -15.27 8.38 -0.21
C GLY A 266 -15.55 8.30 1.31
N ASP A 267 -16.44 7.40 1.74
CA ASP A 267 -16.73 7.16 3.15
C ASP A 267 -15.47 6.71 3.91
N LEU A 268 -14.71 5.79 3.33
CA LEU A 268 -13.45 5.30 3.91
C LEU A 268 -12.44 6.44 4.13
N LEU A 269 -12.31 7.34 3.15
CA LEU A 269 -11.44 8.52 3.25
C LEU A 269 -11.94 9.50 4.32
N ASP A 270 -13.26 9.60 4.52
CA ASP A 270 -13.85 10.46 5.55
C ASP A 270 -13.71 9.87 6.97
N GLU A 271 -13.56 8.55 7.09
CA GLU A 271 -13.35 7.85 8.36
C GLU A 271 -11.93 8.03 8.94
N LEU A 272 -10.96 8.44 8.12
CA LEU A 272 -9.57 8.67 8.55
C LEU A 272 -9.49 9.96 9.38
N ASP A 273 -9.77 9.79 10.68
CA ASP A 273 -9.82 10.85 11.69
C ASP A 273 -8.43 11.30 12.19
N GLU A 274 -8.37 12.53 12.74
CA GLU A 274 -7.16 13.14 13.28
C GLU A 274 -6.70 12.48 14.61
N GLY A 275 -7.55 11.72 15.29
CA GLY A 275 -7.26 11.14 16.62
C GLY A 275 -6.73 9.71 16.64
N ALA A 276 -6.77 8.99 15.51
CA ALA A 276 -6.47 7.55 15.49
C ALA A 276 -5.05 7.21 15.99
N HIS A 277 -4.08 8.08 15.71
CA HIS A 277 -2.69 7.93 16.19
C HIS A 277 -2.55 7.92 17.72
N ALA A 278 -3.52 8.48 18.46
CA ALA A 278 -3.50 8.52 19.91
C ALA A 278 -4.14 7.26 20.54
N ALA A 279 -4.78 6.40 19.76
CA ALA A 279 -5.45 5.20 20.26
C ALA A 279 -4.49 4.16 20.85
N VAL A 280 -3.29 4.04 20.27
CA VAL A 280 -2.24 3.16 20.74
C VAL A 280 -0.88 3.70 20.31
N ASP A 281 0.09 3.71 21.23
CA ASP A 281 1.47 4.05 20.86
C ASP A 281 2.06 2.90 20.00
N PRO A 282 2.41 3.16 18.72
CA PRO A 282 2.97 2.14 17.83
C PRO A 282 4.34 1.63 18.29
N LEU A 283 5.08 2.39 19.10
CA LEU A 283 6.43 2.06 19.58
C LEU A 283 6.46 1.65 21.06
N ARG A 284 5.30 1.38 21.69
CA ARG A 284 5.16 1.00 23.11
C ARG A 284 6.03 -0.16 23.60
N LYS A 285 6.55 -0.99 22.69
CA LYS A 285 7.41 -2.15 23.01
C LYS A 285 8.90 -1.83 22.95
N VAL A 286 9.28 -0.79 22.21
CA VAL A 286 10.69 -0.43 21.95
C VAL A 286 11.06 0.95 22.48
N ARG A 287 10.08 1.70 23.01
CA ARG A 287 10.25 3.06 23.53
C ARG A 287 9.74 3.19 24.97
N ALA A 288 10.41 4.05 25.75
CA ALA A 288 10.11 4.28 27.18
C ALA A 288 9.61 5.71 27.52
N ASP A 289 9.75 6.70 26.63
CA ASP A 289 9.68 8.15 26.93
C ASP A 289 8.43 8.89 26.37
N GLY A 290 7.28 8.23 26.43
CA GLY A 290 5.97 8.81 26.09
C GLY A 290 5.66 8.83 24.59
N PRO A 291 4.46 9.31 24.20
CA PRO A 291 4.04 9.25 22.81
C PRO A 291 4.80 10.29 21.98
N TRP A 292 5.41 9.82 20.90
CA TRP A 292 5.89 10.65 19.80
C TRP A 292 5.20 10.24 18.50
N LEU A 293 5.10 11.20 17.59
CA LEU A 293 4.52 11.08 16.27
C LEU A 293 5.65 11.08 15.24
N GLY A 294 5.77 10.02 14.45
CA GLY A 294 6.79 9.90 13.42
C GLY A 294 6.52 10.82 12.24
N LEU A 295 7.50 11.63 11.85
CA LEU A 295 7.38 12.57 10.73
C LEU A 295 7.29 11.88 9.36
N GLY A 296 7.49 10.57 9.30
CA GLY A 296 7.30 9.77 8.11
C GLY A 296 6.00 8.98 8.08
N THR A 297 5.97 7.84 8.77
CA THR A 297 4.85 6.89 8.74
C THR A 297 3.53 7.47 9.27
N ASP A 298 3.58 8.37 10.26
CA ASP A 298 2.37 8.95 10.85
C ASP A 298 2.01 10.28 10.19
N TRP A 299 2.93 11.25 10.19
CA TRP A 299 2.65 12.58 9.62
C TRP A 299 2.35 12.51 8.13
N GLY A 300 3.04 11.68 7.34
CA GLY A 300 2.74 11.53 5.92
C GLY A 300 1.31 11.04 5.67
N ALA A 301 0.83 10.10 6.48
CA ALA A 301 -0.54 9.60 6.40
C ALA A 301 -1.57 10.65 6.85
N LEU A 302 -1.28 11.41 7.92
CA LEU A 302 -2.13 12.52 8.38
C LEU A 302 -2.20 13.65 7.34
N ALA A 303 -1.05 14.03 6.77
CA ALA A 303 -0.97 15.05 5.72
C ALA A 303 -1.81 14.67 4.51
N ALA A 304 -1.75 13.40 4.07
CA ALA A 304 -2.57 12.90 2.99
C ALA A 304 -4.08 12.94 3.34
N ALA A 305 -4.45 12.60 4.58
CA ALA A 305 -5.84 12.68 5.04
C ALA A 305 -6.35 14.13 5.06
N TRP A 306 -5.56 15.07 5.62
CA TRP A 306 -5.91 16.49 5.66
C TRP A 306 -6.05 17.11 4.27
N LEU A 307 -5.09 16.83 3.38
CA LEU A 307 -5.17 17.31 2.00
C LEU A 307 -6.42 16.75 1.33
N THR A 308 -6.72 15.46 1.49
CA THR A 308 -7.90 14.82 0.91
C THR A 308 -9.21 15.43 1.42
N ARG A 309 -9.32 15.71 2.72
CA ARG A 309 -10.51 16.38 3.29
C ARG A 309 -10.67 17.78 2.73
N TRP A 310 -9.56 18.51 2.61
CA TRP A 310 -9.59 19.86 2.04
C TRP A 310 -10.02 19.83 0.57
N GLU A 311 -9.46 18.93 -0.24
CA GLU A 311 -9.82 18.75 -1.65
C GLU A 311 -11.29 18.38 -1.86
N ARG A 312 -11.81 17.41 -1.08
CA ARG A 312 -13.16 16.86 -1.28
C ARG A 312 -14.27 17.74 -0.71
N HIS A 313 -14.02 18.39 0.43
CA HIS A 313 -15.06 19.09 1.19
C HIS A 313 -14.81 20.59 1.38
N GLY A 314 -13.66 21.11 0.96
CA GLY A 314 -13.25 22.47 1.30
C GLY A 314 -13.02 22.66 2.80
N ASP A 315 -12.67 21.60 3.53
CA ASP A 315 -12.50 21.61 4.99
C ASP A 315 -11.31 22.50 5.40
N THR A 316 -11.63 23.73 5.83
CA THR A 316 -10.60 24.70 6.22
C THR A 316 -9.89 24.34 7.52
N ALA A 317 -10.50 23.54 8.40
CA ALA A 317 -9.83 23.10 9.62
C ALA A 317 -8.73 22.10 9.28
N ALA A 318 -9.02 21.12 8.42
CA ALA A 318 -8.02 20.18 7.90
C ALA A 318 -6.89 20.91 7.14
N ARG A 319 -7.24 21.89 6.31
CA ARG A 319 -6.25 22.78 5.66
C ARG A 319 -5.36 23.46 6.68
N ASP A 320 -5.94 24.13 7.67
CA ASP A 320 -5.17 24.93 8.62
C ASP A 320 -4.24 24.02 9.44
N ARG A 321 -4.68 22.81 9.82
CA ARG A 321 -3.82 21.78 10.45
C ARG A 321 -2.66 21.34 9.57
N LEU A 322 -2.92 21.06 8.30
CA LEU A 322 -1.87 20.71 7.35
C LEU A 322 -0.81 21.83 7.27
N LEU A 323 -1.25 23.08 7.06
CA LEU A 323 -0.34 24.22 6.95
C LEU A 323 0.42 24.50 8.26
N GLU A 324 -0.25 24.40 9.40
CA GLU A 324 0.37 24.57 10.73
C GLU A 324 1.48 23.54 10.96
N THR A 325 1.21 22.25 10.67
CA THR A 325 2.20 21.18 10.87
C THR A 325 3.34 21.24 9.86
N MET A 326 3.08 21.60 8.61
CA MET A 326 4.13 21.91 7.62
C MET A 326 5.05 23.04 8.13
N ALA A 327 4.46 24.13 8.65
CA ALA A 327 5.21 25.25 9.19
C ALA A 327 5.98 24.89 10.47
N ALA A 328 5.46 23.97 11.29
CA ALA A 328 6.15 23.46 12.46
C ALA A 328 7.38 22.62 12.06
N ILE A 329 7.24 21.72 11.08
CA ILE A 329 8.35 20.92 10.55
C ILE A 329 9.44 21.82 9.95
N ALA A 330 9.05 22.85 9.19
CA ALA A 330 9.99 23.81 8.61
C ALA A 330 10.80 24.59 9.67
N LYS A 331 10.29 24.73 10.90
CA LYS A 331 10.97 25.41 12.02
C LYS A 331 11.84 24.47 12.85
N LEU A 332 11.74 23.16 12.68
CA LEU A 332 12.59 22.22 13.39
C LEU A 332 14.05 22.41 12.97
N PRO A 333 15.02 22.35 13.90
CA PRO A 333 16.44 22.51 13.57
C PRO A 333 16.95 21.55 12.49
N HIS A 334 16.31 20.39 12.37
CA HIS A 334 16.67 19.33 11.42
C HIS A 334 15.52 18.96 10.46
N GLY A 335 14.43 19.73 10.41
CA GLY A 335 13.30 19.43 9.53
C GLY A 335 12.81 17.98 9.68
N PHE A 336 12.70 17.24 8.57
CA PHE A 336 12.34 15.82 8.59
C PHE A 336 13.40 14.89 9.20
N LEU A 337 14.68 15.32 9.26
CA LEU A 337 15.74 14.56 9.93
C LEU A 337 15.59 14.56 11.46
N THR A 338 14.67 15.36 12.02
CA THR A 338 14.26 15.26 13.43
C THR A 338 13.60 13.91 13.74
N GLY A 339 13.01 13.24 12.73
CA GLY A 339 12.45 11.90 12.84
C GLY A 339 11.07 11.83 13.53
N GLU A 340 10.95 12.37 14.74
CA GLU A 340 9.73 12.34 15.53
C GLU A 340 9.49 13.66 16.27
N VAL A 341 8.21 13.98 16.50
CA VAL A 341 7.75 15.16 17.24
C VAL A 341 6.73 14.78 18.30
N ARG A 342 6.49 15.67 19.27
CA ARG A 342 5.32 15.55 20.14
C ARG A 342 4.05 15.67 19.29
N PRO A 343 2.96 14.93 19.62
CA PRO A 343 1.73 14.97 18.83
C PRO A 343 1.10 16.36 18.64
N ASP A 344 1.40 17.30 19.55
CA ASP A 344 0.97 18.70 19.47
C ASP A 344 1.94 19.61 18.67
N PHE A 345 2.99 19.02 18.07
CA PHE A 345 4.04 19.70 17.30
C PHE A 345 4.80 20.79 18.07
N THR A 346 4.78 20.75 19.42
CA THR A 346 5.46 21.75 20.24
C THR A 346 6.96 21.52 20.39
N ALA A 347 7.42 20.28 20.22
CA ALA A 347 8.82 19.89 20.33
C ALA A 347 9.15 18.69 19.45
N GLY A 348 10.40 18.61 19.00
CA GLY A 348 10.99 17.46 18.33
C GLY A 348 12.28 17.03 19.02
N HIS A 349 12.86 15.92 18.58
CA HIS A 349 14.19 15.53 19.06
C HIS A 349 15.26 16.55 18.62
N GLU A 350 16.21 16.81 19.53
CA GLU A 350 17.36 17.67 19.24
C GLU A 350 18.40 16.98 18.36
N GLU A 351 18.44 15.64 18.40
CA GLU A 351 19.34 14.83 17.60
C GLU A 351 18.68 14.40 16.28
N VAL A 352 19.51 14.15 15.26
CA VAL A 352 19.06 13.55 14.01
C VAL A 352 18.63 12.11 14.25
N ARG A 353 17.41 11.77 13.83
CA ARG A 353 16.85 10.41 13.92
C ARG A 353 16.22 10.03 12.60
N VAL A 354 16.74 8.99 11.98
CA VAL A 354 16.28 8.52 10.67
C VAL A 354 15.81 7.08 10.79
N SER A 355 14.65 6.80 10.19
CA SER A 355 14.16 5.45 9.97
C SER A 355 14.06 5.19 8.47
N HIS A 356 14.47 4.01 8.03
CA HIS A 356 14.26 3.55 6.65
C HIS A 356 12.78 3.40 6.27
N LEU A 357 11.87 3.39 7.25
CA LEU A 357 10.44 3.33 6.98
C LEU A 357 9.81 4.71 6.73
N SER A 358 10.50 5.80 7.04
CA SER A 358 9.88 7.13 7.02
C SER A 358 9.37 7.56 5.65
N ALA A 359 10.09 7.22 4.57
CA ALA A 359 9.78 7.73 3.24
C ALA A 359 9.08 6.73 2.31
N VAL A 360 8.69 5.55 2.79
CA VAL A 360 8.24 4.42 1.95
C VAL A 360 6.75 4.07 2.11
N PHE A 361 5.99 4.91 2.82
CA PHE A 361 4.54 4.81 3.03
C PHE A 361 3.80 6.08 2.57
N GLY A 362 4.16 6.61 1.40
CA GLY A 362 3.49 7.78 0.81
C GLY A 362 4.03 9.16 1.20
N LEU A 363 5.01 9.25 2.11
CA LEU A 363 5.58 10.55 2.52
C LEU A 363 6.19 11.30 1.33
N ALA A 364 6.93 10.62 0.47
CA ALA A 364 7.57 11.26 -0.66
C ALA A 364 6.56 11.81 -1.68
N GLU A 365 5.49 11.05 -1.91
CA GLU A 365 4.38 11.41 -2.77
C GLU A 365 3.64 12.65 -2.22
N ILE A 366 3.24 12.62 -0.94
CA ILE A 366 2.50 13.73 -0.35
C ILE A 366 3.36 14.98 -0.23
N CYS A 367 4.65 14.87 0.14
CA CYS A 367 5.55 16.02 0.16
C CYS A 367 5.70 16.66 -1.23
N ALA A 368 5.86 15.84 -2.28
CA ALA A 368 5.93 16.36 -3.64
C ALA A 368 4.65 17.09 -4.04
N GLU A 369 3.48 16.52 -3.77
CA GLU A 369 2.18 17.18 -4.05
C GLU A 369 2.04 18.51 -3.28
N LEU A 370 2.32 18.53 -1.98
CA LEU A 370 2.20 19.73 -1.15
C LEU A 370 3.12 20.86 -1.61
N ILE A 371 4.32 20.52 -2.09
CA ILE A 371 5.29 21.48 -2.62
C ILE A 371 4.82 22.01 -3.98
N ASP A 372 4.32 21.16 -4.87
CA ASP A 372 3.84 21.57 -6.19
C ASP A 372 2.56 22.41 -6.12
N LEU A 373 1.76 22.26 -5.08
CA LEU A 373 0.60 23.10 -4.79
C LEU A 373 0.96 24.53 -4.35
N ASP A 374 2.24 24.82 -4.05
CA ASP A 374 2.75 26.13 -3.61
C ASP A 374 1.88 26.78 -2.52
N LEU A 375 1.68 26.04 -1.42
CA LEU A 375 0.76 26.42 -0.34
C LEU A 375 1.24 27.60 0.53
N GLY A 376 2.36 28.25 0.17
CA GLY A 376 2.87 29.43 0.86
C GLY A 376 3.42 29.16 2.26
N VAL A 377 4.06 28.00 2.49
CA VAL A 377 4.72 27.63 3.76
C VAL A 377 6.25 27.71 3.60
N PRO A 378 6.89 28.83 3.99
CA PRO A 378 8.33 29.02 3.80
C PRO A 378 9.16 28.01 4.60
N GLY A 379 10.24 27.51 4.01
CA GLY A 379 11.17 26.58 4.67
C GLY A 379 10.76 25.10 4.56
N PHE A 380 9.52 24.79 4.16
CA PHE A 380 9.06 23.40 4.08
C PHE A 380 9.74 22.64 2.94
N GLU A 381 9.81 23.23 1.74
CA GLU A 381 10.54 22.61 0.62
C GLU A 381 12.02 22.42 0.98
N GLU A 382 12.67 23.42 1.58
CA GLU A 382 14.06 23.30 1.99
C GLU A 382 14.28 22.16 2.99
N ALA A 383 13.40 22.02 3.98
CA ALA A 383 13.44 20.93 4.96
C ALA A 383 13.26 19.55 4.31
N TRP A 384 12.37 19.43 3.31
CA TRP A 384 12.17 18.19 2.57
C TRP A 384 13.36 17.85 1.67
N LEU A 385 13.88 18.83 0.92
CA LEU A 385 15.04 18.67 0.05
C LEU A 385 16.30 18.30 0.83
N GLU A 386 16.45 18.82 2.06
CA GLU A 386 17.54 18.47 2.97
C GLU A 386 17.50 16.98 3.33
N TYR A 387 16.33 16.47 3.74
CA TYR A 387 16.15 15.05 4.02
C TYR A 387 16.44 14.20 2.77
N CYS A 388 15.86 14.58 1.63
CA CYS A 388 16.02 13.87 0.36
C CYS A 388 17.48 13.74 -0.09
N ARG A 389 18.25 14.82 0.07
CA ARG A 389 19.67 14.84 -0.28
C ARG A 389 20.47 13.98 0.68
N ARG A 390 20.33 14.23 1.98
CA ARG A 390 21.22 13.64 3.00
C ARG A 390 21.02 12.15 3.20
N TYR A 391 19.81 11.62 3.02
CA TYR A 391 19.52 10.22 3.30
C TYR A 391 20.52 9.24 2.66
N LEU A 392 20.95 9.49 1.41
CA LEU A 392 21.89 8.62 0.68
C LEU A 392 23.32 9.15 0.58
N THR A 393 23.57 10.40 0.98
CA THR A 393 24.88 11.04 0.82
C THR A 393 25.61 11.30 2.12
N ASP A 394 24.89 11.36 3.24
CA ASP A 394 25.46 11.68 4.54
C ASP A 394 25.94 10.39 5.25
N PRO A 395 27.25 10.21 5.43
CA PRO A 395 27.80 9.01 6.07
C PRO A 395 27.47 8.92 7.56
N GLU A 396 27.17 10.04 8.22
CA GLU A 396 26.91 10.11 9.66
C GLU A 396 25.48 9.65 10.03
N LEU A 397 24.59 9.50 9.05
CA LEU A 397 23.24 8.99 9.31
C LEU A 397 23.27 7.51 9.66
N GLU A 398 22.75 7.17 10.83
CA GLU A 398 22.46 5.79 11.24
C GLU A 398 21.06 5.36 10.74
N GLY A 399 20.82 4.04 10.66
CA GLY A 399 19.51 3.50 10.27
C GLY A 399 19.19 3.54 8.76
N VAL A 400 20.15 3.93 7.92
CA VAL A 400 20.02 3.93 6.46
C VAL A 400 19.87 2.50 5.93
N SER A 401 18.74 2.25 5.25
CA SER A 401 18.43 1.01 4.54
C SER A 401 17.40 1.29 3.44
N LEU A 402 16.98 0.27 2.68
CA LEU A 402 16.11 0.39 1.51
C LEU A 402 16.71 1.39 0.52
N VAL A 403 18.00 1.26 0.24
CA VAL A 403 18.77 2.26 -0.53
C VAL A 403 18.22 2.45 -1.95
N GLN A 404 17.81 1.37 -2.63
CA GLN A 404 17.13 1.47 -3.93
C GLN A 404 15.84 2.27 -3.83
N ALA A 405 15.02 2.01 -2.81
CA ALA A 405 13.76 2.73 -2.57
C ALA A 405 14.01 4.24 -2.44
N HIS A 406 15.01 4.63 -1.64
CA HIS A 406 15.31 6.03 -1.36
C HIS A 406 16.05 6.74 -2.51
N SER A 407 16.42 6.04 -3.59
CA SER A 407 16.98 6.68 -4.79
C SER A 407 16.04 7.76 -5.36
N ARG A 408 14.73 7.55 -5.24
CA ARG A 408 13.69 8.51 -5.65
C ARG A 408 13.70 9.82 -4.89
N LEU A 409 14.18 9.83 -3.64
CA LEU A 409 14.38 11.05 -2.88
C LEU A 409 15.55 11.86 -3.43
N ALA A 410 16.69 11.20 -3.67
CA ALA A 410 17.84 11.84 -4.31
C ALA A 410 17.49 12.34 -5.72
N ALA A 411 16.70 11.59 -6.48
CA ALA A 411 16.19 12.01 -7.78
C ALA A 411 15.30 13.25 -7.69
N TYR A 412 14.38 13.29 -6.71
CA TYR A 412 13.52 14.45 -6.48
C TYR A 412 14.35 15.69 -6.17
N ALA A 413 15.28 15.58 -5.21
CA ALA A 413 16.15 16.69 -4.87
C ALA A 413 17.03 17.13 -6.05
N ALA A 414 17.59 16.19 -6.82
CA ALA A 414 18.39 16.48 -8.01
C ALA A 414 17.59 17.26 -9.07
N ALA A 415 16.36 16.83 -9.37
CA ALA A 415 15.50 17.51 -10.33
C ALA A 415 15.13 18.93 -9.88
N ARG A 416 14.80 19.13 -8.60
CA ARG A 416 14.46 20.45 -8.04
C ARG A 416 15.64 21.42 -8.02
N THR A 417 16.86 20.91 -7.85
CA THR A 417 18.07 21.73 -7.69
C THR A 417 18.94 21.83 -8.94
N GLY A 418 18.67 21.03 -9.97
CA GLY A 418 19.54 20.91 -11.15
C GLY A 418 20.86 20.18 -10.86
N ASP A 419 20.95 19.40 -9.78
CA ASP A 419 22.18 18.72 -9.35
C ASP A 419 22.40 17.38 -10.08
N ALA A 420 23.15 17.45 -11.19
CA ALA A 420 23.53 16.27 -11.96
C ALA A 420 24.40 15.26 -11.19
N GLY A 421 25.13 15.71 -10.15
CA GLY A 421 25.92 14.83 -9.29
C GLY A 421 25.02 13.98 -8.40
N LEU A 422 24.01 14.60 -7.80
CA LEU A 422 23.01 13.91 -6.99
C LEU A 422 22.15 12.96 -7.84
N ALA A 423 21.80 13.33 -9.07
CA ALA A 423 21.12 12.42 -10.00
C ALA A 423 21.96 11.19 -10.35
N ALA A 424 23.27 11.34 -10.51
CA ALA A 424 24.16 10.21 -10.72
C ALA A 424 24.21 9.29 -9.48
N VAL A 425 24.14 9.85 -8.26
CA VAL A 425 23.98 9.07 -7.03
C VAL A 425 22.65 8.31 -7.05
N ALA A 426 21.54 8.97 -7.37
CA ALA A 426 20.22 8.34 -7.44
C ALA A 426 20.23 7.11 -8.37
N TRP A 427 20.70 7.25 -9.61
CA TRP A 427 20.81 6.13 -10.54
C TRP A 427 21.76 5.04 -10.05
N ARG A 428 22.93 5.38 -9.50
CA ARG A 428 23.85 4.39 -8.95
C ARG A 428 23.23 3.56 -7.83
N ARG A 429 22.52 4.22 -6.90
CA ARG A 429 21.82 3.54 -5.79
C ARG A 429 20.61 2.75 -6.24
N PHE A 430 19.99 3.14 -7.37
CA PHE A 430 18.91 2.39 -7.99
C PHE A 430 19.42 1.11 -8.69
N ASP A 431 20.54 1.19 -9.39
CA ASP A 431 21.06 0.07 -10.21
C ASP A 431 21.96 -0.90 -9.44
N VAL A 432 22.70 -0.42 -8.43
CA VAL A 432 23.72 -1.19 -7.72
C VAL A 432 23.33 -1.37 -6.25
N ASP A 433 23.34 -2.62 -5.79
CA ASP A 433 23.16 -2.94 -4.37
C ASP A 433 24.40 -2.55 -3.54
N GLU A 434 24.40 -1.30 -3.08
CA GLU A 434 25.49 -0.74 -2.29
C GLU A 434 25.02 0.28 -1.25
N GLY A 435 25.69 0.28 -0.10
CA GLY A 435 25.48 1.28 0.95
C GLY A 435 24.32 0.99 1.90
N ASP A 436 23.54 -0.08 1.67
CA ASP A 436 22.56 -0.57 2.64
C ASP A 436 23.28 -1.15 3.86
N ARG A 437 22.80 -0.79 5.06
CA ARG A 437 23.42 -1.20 6.34
C ARG A 437 22.63 -2.29 7.06
N LEU A 438 21.41 -2.59 6.63
CA LEU A 438 20.51 -3.51 7.34
C LEU A 438 20.02 -4.65 6.44
N ASN A 439 19.83 -4.38 5.15
CA ASN A 439 19.22 -5.30 4.20
C ASN A 439 20.13 -5.54 3.00
N THR A 440 19.79 -6.57 2.24
CA THR A 440 20.32 -6.80 0.89
C THR A 440 19.16 -6.82 -0.07
N ASN A 441 19.31 -6.24 -1.26
CA ASN A 441 18.25 -6.22 -2.26
C ASN A 441 18.46 -7.30 -3.33
N PRO A 442 17.69 -8.40 -3.33
CA PRO A 442 17.88 -9.47 -4.30
C PRO A 442 17.56 -9.03 -5.74
N LEU A 443 16.66 -8.05 -5.94
CA LEU A 443 16.31 -7.55 -7.28
C LEU A 443 17.51 -6.89 -7.99
N GLN A 444 18.35 -6.17 -7.25
CA GLN A 444 19.57 -5.55 -7.77
C GLN A 444 20.70 -6.56 -8.03
N ARG A 445 20.63 -7.73 -7.38
CA ARG A 445 21.62 -8.81 -7.53
C ARG A 445 21.25 -9.84 -8.59
N GLU A 446 19.99 -9.86 -9.03
CA GLU A 446 19.51 -10.74 -10.08
C GLU A 446 19.60 -10.04 -11.45
N PRO A 447 20.58 -10.40 -12.31
CA PRO A 447 20.70 -9.81 -13.64
C PRO A 447 19.63 -10.32 -14.63
N ASP A 448 19.12 -11.55 -14.46
CA ASP A 448 18.22 -12.21 -15.39
C ASP A 448 16.84 -12.41 -14.75
N TRP A 449 15.98 -11.39 -14.88
CA TRP A 449 14.63 -11.42 -14.33
C TRP A 449 13.75 -12.38 -15.14
N ARG A 450 13.56 -13.58 -14.59
CA ARG A 450 12.71 -14.60 -15.17
C ARG A 450 12.00 -15.41 -14.10
N VAL A 451 10.85 -15.97 -14.49
CA VAL A 451 10.17 -16.97 -13.67
C VAL A 451 10.70 -18.37 -13.95
N THR A 452 10.73 -19.21 -12.92
CA THR A 452 11.04 -20.63 -13.01
C THR A 452 9.78 -21.44 -12.76
N ARG A 453 9.46 -22.39 -13.66
CA ARG A 453 8.32 -23.30 -13.50
C ARG A 453 8.71 -24.46 -12.59
N VAL A 454 7.97 -24.66 -11.51
CA VAL A 454 8.09 -25.80 -10.59
C VAL A 454 6.83 -26.67 -10.70
N SER A 455 7.03 -27.99 -10.79
CA SER A 455 5.96 -28.98 -10.95
C SER A 455 6.36 -30.34 -10.38
N GLY A 456 5.42 -31.30 -10.36
CA GLY A 456 5.68 -32.65 -9.86
C GLY A 456 5.63 -32.73 -8.33
N PRO A 457 6.39 -33.64 -7.69
CA PRO A 457 6.21 -33.96 -6.27
C PRO A 457 6.65 -32.86 -5.29
N ALA A 458 7.34 -31.82 -5.77
CA ALA A 458 7.79 -30.70 -4.93
C ALA A 458 6.65 -29.73 -4.56
N VAL A 459 5.55 -29.72 -5.33
CA VAL A 459 4.46 -28.75 -5.18
C VAL A 459 3.09 -29.42 -5.38
N PRO A 460 2.05 -28.97 -4.67
CA PRO A 460 0.70 -29.53 -4.84
C PRO A 460 0.08 -29.19 -6.20
N MET A 461 0.47 -28.06 -6.79
CA MET A 461 0.04 -27.58 -8.10
C MET A 461 1.26 -27.00 -8.82
N THR A 462 1.26 -27.03 -10.15
CA THR A 462 2.34 -26.45 -10.94
C THR A 462 2.35 -24.94 -10.79
N VAL A 463 3.49 -24.34 -10.43
CA VAL A 463 3.64 -22.90 -10.11
C VAL A 463 4.83 -22.29 -10.84
N ASP A 464 4.76 -20.99 -11.10
CA ASP A 464 5.88 -20.15 -11.53
C ASP A 464 6.37 -19.40 -10.30
N GLU A 465 7.68 -19.31 -10.16
CA GLU A 465 8.30 -18.60 -9.05
C GLU A 465 9.45 -17.71 -9.50
N ALA A 466 9.64 -16.61 -8.79
CA ALA A 466 10.80 -15.75 -8.87
C ALA A 466 11.28 -15.53 -7.42
N PRO A 467 12.06 -16.47 -6.82
CA PRO A 467 12.38 -16.42 -5.40
C PRO A 467 13.18 -15.18 -4.95
N PHE A 468 13.74 -14.44 -5.90
CA PHE A 468 14.40 -13.15 -5.68
C PHE A 468 13.42 -11.97 -5.55
N VAL A 469 12.12 -12.19 -5.74
CA VAL A 469 11.07 -11.17 -5.60
C VAL A 469 10.42 -11.29 -4.22
N SER A 470 10.44 -10.19 -3.46
CA SER A 470 9.55 -9.93 -2.32
C SER A 470 8.65 -8.74 -2.64
N THR A 471 7.53 -8.58 -1.92
CA THR A 471 6.59 -7.48 -2.17
C THR A 471 7.16 -6.12 -1.81
N ASN A 472 7.94 -6.08 -0.72
CA ASN A 472 8.74 -4.91 -0.36
C ASN A 472 9.67 -4.46 -1.50
N ASP A 473 10.46 -5.38 -2.04
CA ASP A 473 11.42 -5.05 -3.09
C ASP A 473 10.69 -4.68 -4.39
N ALA A 474 9.63 -5.39 -4.76
CA ALA A 474 8.87 -5.13 -5.98
C ALA A 474 8.19 -3.75 -5.95
N ALA A 475 7.48 -3.43 -4.86
CA ALA A 475 6.80 -2.15 -4.71
C ALA A 475 7.78 -0.98 -4.74
N GLN A 476 8.88 -1.08 -3.99
CA GLN A 476 9.87 -0.01 -3.92
C GLN A 476 10.74 0.11 -5.16
N TYR A 477 11.08 -1.01 -5.83
CA TYR A 477 11.71 -0.97 -7.15
C TYR A 477 10.83 -0.18 -8.12
N ALA A 478 9.54 -0.50 -8.18
CA ALA A 478 8.66 0.10 -9.13
C ALA A 478 8.40 1.58 -8.87
N LEU A 479 8.19 1.98 -7.61
CA LEU A 479 8.07 3.40 -7.23
C LEU A 479 9.33 4.18 -7.57
N ALA A 480 10.51 3.63 -7.23
CA ALA A 480 11.78 4.28 -7.54
C ALA A 480 12.02 4.37 -9.05
N ALA A 481 11.75 3.32 -9.81
CA ALA A 481 11.85 3.29 -11.26
C ALA A 481 10.97 4.38 -11.90
N ILE A 482 9.68 4.42 -11.55
CA ILE A 482 8.71 5.36 -12.09
C ILE A 482 9.12 6.81 -11.80
N GLN A 483 9.51 7.10 -10.55
CA GLN A 483 9.84 8.46 -10.14
C GLN A 483 11.21 8.90 -10.68
N ASN A 484 12.22 8.03 -10.69
CA ASN A 484 13.52 8.34 -11.27
C ASN A 484 13.40 8.62 -12.77
N LEU A 485 12.62 7.83 -13.51
CA LEU A 485 12.36 8.10 -14.93
C LEU A 485 11.64 9.44 -15.13
N ALA A 486 10.61 9.73 -14.33
CA ALA A 486 9.86 10.98 -14.45
C ALA A 486 10.71 12.23 -14.15
N LEU A 487 11.67 12.12 -13.23
CA LEU A 487 12.46 13.26 -12.74
C LEU A 487 13.80 13.43 -13.45
N ILE A 488 14.52 12.33 -13.68
CA ILE A 488 15.96 12.33 -14.01
C ILE A 488 16.36 11.36 -15.12
N ALA A 489 15.42 10.90 -15.98
CA ALA A 489 15.72 10.02 -17.11
C ALA A 489 16.86 10.55 -18.00
N HIS A 490 16.87 11.85 -18.29
CA HIS A 490 17.86 12.51 -19.14
C HIS A 490 19.30 12.51 -18.55
N TRP A 491 19.47 12.19 -17.26
CA TRP A 491 20.78 12.03 -16.61
C TRP A 491 21.23 10.57 -16.50
N ARG A 492 20.39 9.61 -16.88
CA ARG A 492 20.75 8.19 -16.84
C ARG A 492 21.85 7.90 -17.85
N ARG A 493 22.95 7.29 -17.40
CA ARG A 493 24.04 6.82 -18.25
C ARG A 493 23.87 5.32 -18.42
N ARG A 494 23.76 4.85 -19.66
CA ARG A 494 23.66 3.42 -20.00
C ARG A 494 25.03 2.75 -19.98
#